data_AF-F4KZB5-F1
#
_entry.id   AF-F4KZB5-F1
#
_cell.length_a   1.000
_cell.length_b   1.000
_cell.length_c   1.000
_cell.angle_alpha   90.00
_cell.angle_beta   90.00
_cell.angle_gamma   90.00
#
_symmetry.space_group_name_H-M   'P 1'
#
loop_
_entity.id
_entity.type
_entity.pdbx_description
1 polymer ?
#
loop_
_entity_poly.entity_id
_entity_poly.type
_entity_poly.pdbx_seq_one_letter_code
_entity_poly.pdbx_strand_id
1 'polypeptide(L)'
;MGQVLYATFLENRRVYRLAKTRWQRLFEQLLSAKQYTFRPFLNEKRMDGNPMFTAYEPAVDRAVRIIQVDPAEAVSEVDIKAWLDQAVMPEREDRVEELVIDLVLTNEAESLSKQLIDGWLVQGLSMMEMERMIDELVVIDEEVSGV
;
A
#
# COMPACT_ATOMS: atom_id res chain seq x y z
N MET A 1 15.85 -10.79 -2.32
CA MET A 1 14.45 -11.27 -2.27
C MET A 1 14.13 -11.87 -0.90
N GLY A 2 13.30 -11.19 -0.11
CA GLY A 2 12.83 -11.69 1.19
C GLY A 2 11.85 -12.86 1.05
N GLN A 3 11.49 -13.50 2.16
CA GLN A 3 10.48 -14.57 2.16
C GLN A 3 9.11 -14.02 1.74
N VAL A 4 8.57 -14.53 0.64
CA VAL A 4 7.20 -14.21 0.18
C VAL A 4 6.18 -14.74 1.17
N LEU A 5 5.25 -13.87 1.55
CA LEU A 5 4.12 -14.17 2.41
C LEU A 5 2.87 -14.31 1.55
N TYR A 6 2.00 -15.25 1.92
CA TYR A 6 0.71 -15.44 1.26
C TYR A 6 0.81 -15.72 -0.24
N ALA A 7 1.86 -16.41 -0.70
CA ALA A 7 2.14 -16.62 -2.13
C ALA A 7 0.94 -17.15 -2.96
N THR A 8 0.03 -17.92 -2.35
CA THR A 8 -1.16 -18.49 -3.01
C THR A 8 -2.45 -17.71 -2.74
N PHE A 9 -2.37 -16.40 -2.48
CA PHE A 9 -3.53 -15.61 -2.07
C PHE A 9 -4.62 -15.53 -3.14
N LEU A 10 -4.27 -15.56 -4.43
CA LEU A 10 -5.25 -15.56 -5.53
C LEU A 10 -5.98 -16.91 -5.67
N GLU A 11 -5.29 -18.01 -5.35
CA GLU A 11 -5.82 -19.36 -5.48
C GLU A 11 -6.63 -19.80 -4.25
N ASN A 12 -6.32 -19.23 -3.07
CA ASN A 12 -6.87 -19.68 -1.81
C ASN A 12 -7.54 -18.53 -1.03
N ARG A 13 -8.88 -18.60 -0.97
CA ARG A 13 -9.71 -17.62 -0.25
C ARG A 13 -9.36 -17.43 1.22
N ARG A 14 -8.83 -18.45 1.90
CA ARG A 14 -8.36 -18.29 3.30
C ARG A 14 -7.09 -17.46 3.35
N VAL A 15 -6.15 -17.72 2.44
CA VAL A 15 -4.88 -16.99 2.32
C VAL A 15 -5.14 -15.53 1.94
N TYR A 16 -6.05 -15.27 0.99
CA TYR A 16 -6.51 -13.92 0.64
C TYR A 16 -7.01 -13.13 1.86
N ARG A 17 -7.89 -13.73 2.68
CA ARG A 17 -8.42 -13.08 3.88
C ARG A 17 -7.32 -12.80 4.92
N LEU A 18 -6.33 -13.68 5.03
CA LEU A 18 -5.19 -13.47 5.93
C LEU A 18 -4.33 -12.29 5.46
N ALA A 19 -4.02 -12.20 4.17
CA ALA A 19 -3.30 -11.05 3.60
C ALA A 19 -4.05 -9.75 3.85
N LYS A 20 -5.35 -9.71 3.55
CA LYS A 20 -6.21 -8.55 3.83
C LYS A 20 -6.26 -8.16 5.31
N THR A 21 -6.38 -9.15 6.20
CA THR A 21 -6.39 -8.93 7.66
C THR A 21 -5.05 -8.39 8.15
N ARG A 22 -3.94 -8.80 7.53
CA ARG A 22 -2.60 -8.30 7.87
C ARG A 22 -2.50 -6.80 7.59
N TRP A 23 -2.91 -6.36 6.40
CA TRP A 23 -2.95 -4.93 6.05
C TRP A 23 -3.86 -4.13 6.98
N GLN A 24 -5.06 -4.66 7.26
CA GLN A 24 -5.98 -3.99 8.17
C GLN A 24 -5.37 -3.80 9.57
N ARG A 25 -4.72 -4.82 10.14
CA ARG A 25 -4.05 -4.71 11.44
C ARG A 25 -2.89 -3.73 11.42
N LEU A 26 -2.11 -3.70 10.35
CA LEU A 26 -1.01 -2.76 10.18
C LEU A 26 -1.52 -1.31 10.20
N PHE A 27 -2.61 -1.03 9.48
CA PHE A 27 -3.26 0.28 9.51
C PHE A 27 -3.82 0.62 10.88
N GLU A 28 -4.57 -0.28 11.52
CA GLU A 28 -5.12 -0.07 12.86
C GLU A 28 -4.01 0.27 13.87
N GLN A 29 -2.86 -0.41 13.80
CA GLN A 29 -1.71 -0.13 14.65
C GLN A 29 -1.09 1.24 14.39
N LEU A 30 -0.83 1.59 13.13
CA LEU A 30 -0.23 2.88 12.77
C LEU A 30 -1.12 4.07 13.17
N LEU A 31 -2.43 3.97 12.88
CA LEU A 31 -3.37 5.07 13.06
C LEU A 31 -3.81 5.23 14.52
N SER A 32 -3.65 4.19 15.35
CA SER A 32 -4.00 4.23 16.77
C SER A 32 -3.32 5.36 17.54
N ALA A 33 -2.07 5.69 17.19
CA ALA A 33 -1.30 6.76 17.83
C ALA A 33 -1.92 8.16 17.66
N LYS A 34 -2.68 8.37 16.57
CA LYS A 34 -3.36 9.63 16.25
C LYS A 34 -4.87 9.58 16.50
N GLN A 35 -5.39 8.46 16.99
CA GLN A 35 -6.84 8.20 17.11
C GLN A 35 -7.59 8.38 15.77
N TYR A 36 -6.87 8.13 14.68
CA TYR A 36 -7.41 8.21 13.33
C TYR A 36 -8.33 7.01 13.05
N THR A 37 -9.38 7.26 12.26
CA THR A 37 -10.38 6.26 11.89
C THR A 37 -10.48 6.19 10.37
N PHE A 38 -10.05 5.07 9.81
CA PHE A 38 -10.11 4.87 8.36
C PHE A 38 -11.32 4.03 7.95
N ARG A 39 -11.72 4.17 6.69
CA ARG A 39 -12.75 3.32 6.06
C ARG A 39 -12.33 2.90 4.65
N PRO A 40 -12.76 1.72 4.18
CA PRO A 40 -12.55 1.34 2.78
C PRO A 40 -13.38 2.24 1.86
N PHE A 41 -12.85 2.52 0.66
CA PHE A 41 -13.52 3.39 -0.33
C PHE A 41 -13.66 2.75 -1.71
N LEU A 42 -12.93 1.67 -2.01
CA LEU A 42 -13.13 0.87 -3.22
C LEU A 42 -13.80 -0.46 -2.90
N ASN A 43 -14.46 -1.03 -3.92
CA ASN A 43 -15.13 -2.31 -3.81
C ASN A 43 -14.14 -3.47 -3.93
N GLU A 44 -13.70 -4.01 -2.79
CA GLU A 44 -12.76 -5.14 -2.67
C GLU A 44 -13.43 -6.52 -2.88
N LYS A 45 -14.46 -6.62 -3.73
CA LYS A 45 -15.21 -7.87 -3.96
C LYS A 45 -14.47 -8.85 -4.86
N ARG A 46 -13.57 -8.36 -5.72
CA ARG A 46 -12.75 -9.21 -6.58
C ARG A 46 -11.53 -9.67 -5.81
N MET A 47 -11.23 -10.97 -5.89
CA MET A 47 -10.05 -11.55 -5.26
C MET A 47 -8.90 -11.59 -6.26
N ASP A 48 -8.54 -10.42 -6.81
CA ASP A 48 -7.52 -10.24 -7.84
C ASP A 48 -6.31 -9.44 -7.35
N GLY A 49 -6.31 -9.03 -6.07
CA GLY A 49 -5.22 -8.27 -5.47
C GLY A 49 -5.23 -6.77 -5.79
N ASN A 50 -6.18 -6.29 -6.61
CA ASN A 50 -6.29 -4.88 -6.98
C ASN A 50 -7.73 -4.33 -6.80
N PRO A 51 -8.03 -3.71 -5.65
CA PRO A 51 -7.16 -3.53 -4.49
C PRO A 51 -7.17 -4.74 -3.55
N MET A 52 -6.02 -5.02 -2.94
CA MET A 52 -5.93 -5.92 -1.78
C MET A 52 -6.47 -5.23 -0.53
N PHE A 53 -6.24 -3.93 -0.40
CA PHE A 53 -6.69 -3.11 0.72
C PHE A 53 -6.84 -1.65 0.32
N THR A 54 -7.86 -0.99 0.87
CA THR A 54 -8.04 0.46 0.76
C THR A 54 -8.37 1.09 2.12
N ALA A 55 -7.86 2.30 2.33
CA ALA A 55 -8.15 3.10 3.51
C ALA A 55 -8.23 4.58 3.14
N TYR A 56 -9.34 5.22 3.49
CA TYR A 56 -9.49 6.67 3.49
C TYR A 56 -9.58 7.16 4.94
N GLU A 57 -8.74 8.13 5.28
CA GLU A 57 -8.73 8.81 6.58
C GLU A 57 -9.33 10.23 6.44
N PRO A 58 -10.55 10.46 6.96
CA PRO A 58 -11.21 11.75 6.85
C PRO A 58 -10.51 12.90 7.58
N ALA A 59 -9.78 12.62 8.67
CA ALA A 59 -9.14 13.67 9.47
C ALA A 59 -8.02 14.42 8.73
N VAL A 60 -7.35 13.74 7.77
CA VAL A 60 -6.29 14.34 6.94
C VAL A 60 -6.66 14.42 5.47
N ASP A 61 -7.88 14.01 5.10
CA ASP A 61 -8.41 13.93 3.74
C ASP A 61 -7.47 13.22 2.75
N ARG A 62 -6.93 12.07 3.15
CA ARG A 62 -5.97 11.28 2.36
C ARG A 62 -6.38 9.82 2.29
N ALA A 63 -6.04 9.19 1.18
CA ALA A 63 -6.29 7.78 0.91
C ALA A 63 -5.00 6.98 0.77
N VAL A 64 -5.11 5.68 0.98
CA VAL A 64 -4.10 4.67 0.65
C VAL A 64 -4.76 3.49 -0.05
N ARG A 65 -4.11 2.98 -1.09
CA ARG A 65 -4.47 1.74 -1.78
C ARG A 65 -3.26 0.81 -1.84
N ILE A 66 -3.46 -0.43 -1.41
CA ILE A 66 -2.50 -1.52 -1.57
C ILE A 66 -2.95 -2.42 -2.71
N ILE A 67 -2.09 -2.55 -3.71
CA ILE A 67 -2.15 -3.55 -4.77
C ILE A 67 -1.14 -4.63 -4.40
N GLN A 68 -1.62 -5.88 -4.33
CA GLN A 68 -0.75 -7.02 -4.06
C GLN A 68 -0.72 -7.91 -5.29
N VAL A 69 0.47 -8.08 -5.85
CA VAL A 69 0.73 -8.83 -7.08
C VAL A 69 1.09 -10.28 -6.75
N ASP A 70 0.73 -11.18 -7.64
CA ASP A 70 1.16 -12.58 -7.54
C ASP A 70 2.70 -12.65 -7.71
N PRO A 71 3.43 -13.32 -6.81
CA PRO A 71 4.88 -13.51 -6.98
C PRO A 71 5.26 -14.17 -8.32
N ALA A 72 4.37 -14.96 -8.94
CA ALA A 72 4.61 -15.55 -10.25
C ALA A 72 4.51 -14.54 -11.41
N GLU A 73 3.86 -13.38 -11.19
CA GLU A 73 3.72 -12.29 -12.16
C GLU A 73 4.79 -11.19 -11.98
N ALA A 74 5.62 -11.29 -10.93
CA ALA A 74 6.67 -10.33 -10.66
C ALA A 74 7.79 -10.41 -11.71
N VAL A 75 8.06 -9.28 -12.37
CA VAL A 75 8.99 -9.19 -13.52
C VAL A 75 10.42 -8.75 -13.08
N SER A 76 10.59 -8.21 -11.88
CA SER A 76 11.89 -7.75 -11.35
C SER A 76 12.10 -8.14 -9.88
N GLU A 77 13.34 -8.01 -9.41
CA GLU A 77 13.74 -8.29 -8.02
C GLU A 77 13.25 -7.25 -7.01
N VAL A 78 12.78 -6.09 -7.49
CA VAL A 78 12.21 -5.00 -6.67
C VAL A 78 10.70 -5.21 -6.54
N ASP A 79 10.33 -5.85 -5.44
CA ASP A 79 8.97 -6.30 -5.14
C ASP A 79 8.07 -5.19 -4.54
N ILE A 80 8.35 -3.91 -4.81
CA ILE A 80 7.52 -2.78 -4.40
C ILE A 80 7.66 -1.59 -5.36
N LYS A 81 6.55 -0.92 -5.63
CA LYS A 81 6.40 0.35 -6.34
C LYS A 81 5.42 1.21 -5.55
N ALA A 82 5.62 2.52 -5.57
CA ALA A 82 4.66 3.44 -4.97
C ALA A 82 4.59 4.73 -5.79
N TRP A 83 3.43 5.37 -5.77
CA TRP A 83 3.22 6.67 -6.40
C TRP A 83 2.04 7.38 -5.75
N LEU A 84 1.92 8.68 -6.00
CA LEU A 84 0.78 9.48 -5.59
C LEU A 84 -0.21 9.57 -6.76
N ASP A 85 -1.50 9.44 -6.45
CA ASP A 85 -2.61 9.47 -7.40
C ASP A 85 -3.81 10.20 -6.76
N GLN A 86 -4.95 10.21 -7.46
CA GLN A 86 -6.19 10.78 -6.97
C GLN A 86 -7.29 9.72 -6.90
N ALA A 87 -7.84 9.50 -5.71
CA ALA A 87 -8.96 8.60 -5.48
C ALA A 87 -10.30 9.32 -5.67
N VAL A 88 -11.24 8.65 -6.34
CA VAL A 88 -12.65 9.06 -6.40
C VAL A 88 -13.41 8.41 -5.25
N MET A 89 -14.01 9.23 -4.40
CA MET A 89 -14.79 8.77 -3.26
C MET A 89 -16.26 8.57 -3.66
N PRO A 90 -16.90 7.44 -3.36
CA PRO A 90 -18.30 7.19 -3.75
C PRO A 90 -19.32 8.23 -3.25
N GLU A 91 -19.02 8.85 -2.12
CA GLU A 91 -19.91 9.76 -1.39
C GLU A 91 -19.65 11.26 -1.61
N ARG A 92 -18.66 11.64 -2.43
CA ARG A 92 -18.38 13.05 -2.76
C ARG A 92 -17.93 13.19 -4.21
N GLU A 93 -18.14 14.38 -4.79
CA GLU A 93 -17.73 14.67 -6.17
C GLU A 93 -16.22 14.94 -6.28
N ASP A 94 -15.61 15.44 -5.20
CA ASP A 94 -14.18 15.77 -5.21
C ASP A 94 -13.30 14.53 -5.14
N ARG A 95 -12.12 14.66 -5.73
CA ARG A 95 -11.03 13.69 -5.59
C ARG A 95 -10.22 13.98 -4.33
N VAL A 96 -9.65 12.93 -3.75
CA VAL A 96 -8.70 13.05 -2.65
C VAL A 96 -7.35 12.49 -3.05
N GLU A 97 -6.28 13.03 -2.47
CA GLU A 97 -4.93 12.53 -2.72
C GLU A 97 -4.77 11.12 -2.14
N GLU A 98 -4.19 10.23 -2.94
CA GLU A 98 -4.03 8.81 -2.67
C GLU A 98 -2.55 8.42 -2.77
N LEU A 99 -2.06 7.70 -1.77
CA LEU A 99 -0.83 6.93 -1.88
C LEU A 99 -1.16 5.53 -2.40
N VAL A 100 -0.62 5.16 -3.55
CA VAL A 100 -0.76 3.82 -4.12
C VAL A 100 0.53 3.05 -3.88
N ILE A 101 0.41 1.85 -3.34
CA ILE A 101 1.54 0.94 -3.10
C ILE A 101 1.24 -0.37 -3.82
N ASP A 102 2.11 -0.77 -4.72
CA ASP A 102 2.02 -1.97 -5.55
C ASP A 102 3.20 -2.88 -5.22
N LEU A 103 2.96 -4.12 -4.79
CA LEU A 103 4.02 -4.97 -4.24
C LEU A 103 3.76 -6.46 -4.38
N VAL A 104 4.83 -7.25 -4.25
CA VAL A 104 4.78 -8.64 -3.79
C VAL A 104 4.99 -8.63 -2.28
N LEU A 105 4.09 -9.29 -1.54
CA LEU A 105 4.12 -9.20 -0.08
C LEU A 105 5.25 -10.03 0.53
N THR A 106 6.32 -9.34 0.91
CA THR A 106 7.41 -9.85 1.75
C THR A 106 7.46 -9.06 3.07
N ASN A 107 8.23 -9.53 4.06
CA ASN A 107 8.44 -8.74 5.29
C ASN A 107 9.10 -7.37 5.01
N GLU A 108 9.95 -7.30 3.98
CA GLU A 108 10.64 -6.08 3.57
C GLU A 108 9.68 -5.09 2.90
N ALA A 109 8.89 -5.55 1.92
CA ALA A 109 7.88 -4.72 1.26
C ALA A 109 6.84 -4.21 2.25
N GLU A 110 6.43 -5.01 3.24
CA GLU A 110 5.56 -4.55 4.32
C GLU A 110 6.21 -3.47 5.18
N SER A 111 7.49 -3.63 5.53
CA SER A 111 8.24 -2.64 6.31
C SER A 111 8.38 -1.31 5.57
N LEU A 112 8.64 -1.34 4.26
CA LEU A 112 8.69 -0.15 3.40
C LEU A 112 7.30 0.49 3.29
N SER A 113 6.26 -0.31 3.07
CA SER A 113 4.87 0.16 3.04
C SER A 113 4.50 0.87 4.35
N LYS A 114 4.89 0.31 5.49
CA LYS A 114 4.67 0.91 6.81
C LYS A 114 5.30 2.30 6.91
N GLN A 115 6.51 2.48 6.39
CA GLN A 115 7.20 3.78 6.41
C GLN A 115 6.49 4.79 5.51
N LEU A 116 6.09 4.39 4.30
CA LEU A 116 5.36 5.25 3.37
C LEU A 116 4.00 5.68 3.94
N ILE A 117 3.25 4.74 4.53
CA ILE A 117 1.95 5.03 5.16
C ILE A 117 2.10 5.96 6.36
N ASP A 118 3.14 5.76 7.19
CA ASP A 118 3.41 6.63 8.33
C ASP A 118 3.77 8.06 7.88
N GLY A 119 4.67 8.20 6.90
CA GLY A 119 4.97 9.50 6.30
C GLY A 119 3.73 10.20 5.76
N TRP A 120 2.90 9.45 5.02
CA TRP A 120 1.74 9.99 4.35
C TRP A 120 0.59 10.36 5.28
N LEU A 121 0.19 9.46 6.18
CA LEU A 121 -0.99 9.67 7.03
C LEU A 121 -0.63 10.25 8.40
N VAL A 122 0.44 9.77 9.04
CA VAL A 122 0.72 10.06 10.45
C VAL A 122 1.58 11.32 10.60
N GLN A 123 2.65 11.42 9.81
CA GLN A 123 3.53 12.59 9.77
C GLN A 123 2.93 13.72 8.93
N GLY A 124 2.06 13.38 7.98
CA GLY A 124 1.35 14.36 7.15
C GLY A 124 2.27 15.04 6.14
N LEU A 125 3.28 14.33 5.63
CA LEU A 125 4.22 14.86 4.64
C LEU A 125 3.48 15.47 3.44
N SER A 126 4.03 16.55 2.89
CA SER A 126 3.53 17.14 1.64
C SER A 126 3.75 16.19 0.45
N MET A 127 3.09 16.46 -0.67
CA MET A 127 3.26 15.68 -1.91
C MET A 127 4.74 15.59 -2.32
N MET A 128 5.45 16.72 -2.32
CA MET A 128 6.87 16.78 -2.68
C MET A 128 7.77 16.00 -1.71
N GLU A 129 7.45 16.02 -0.40
CA GLU A 129 8.19 15.24 0.58
C GLU A 129 7.91 13.75 0.43
N MET A 130 6.67 13.38 0.11
CA MET A 130 6.30 11.99 -0.17
C MET A 130 6.94 11.46 -1.44
N GLU A 131 6.95 12.24 -2.54
CA GLU A 131 7.62 11.87 -3.78
C GLU A 131 9.10 11.58 -3.52
N ARG A 132 9.79 12.48 -2.80
CA ARG A 132 11.17 12.25 -2.39
C ARG A 132 11.34 10.97 -1.56
N MET A 133 10.46 10.75 -0.59
CA MET A 133 10.51 9.56 0.26
C MET A 133 10.26 8.27 -0.55
N ILE A 134 9.36 8.31 -1.53
CA ILE A 134 9.12 7.19 -2.45
C ILE A 134 10.38 6.91 -3.25
N ASP A 135 10.99 7.93 -3.84
CA ASP A 135 12.24 7.78 -4.60
C ASP A 135 13.35 7.18 -3.74
N GLU A 136 13.52 7.67 -2.51
CA GLU A 136 14.53 7.18 -1.56
C GLU A 136 14.29 5.74 -1.11
N LEU A 137 13.03 5.32 -0.94
CA LEU A 137 12.70 3.99 -0.41
C LEU A 137 12.48 2.93 -1.49
N VAL A 138 12.13 3.33 -2.71
CA VAL A 138 11.60 2.45 -3.75
C VAL A 138 12.39 2.53 -5.06
N VAL A 139 13.11 3.63 -5.34
CA VAL A 139 13.88 3.81 -6.59
C VAL A 139 15.36 3.46 -6.44
N ILE A 140 15.88 3.28 -5.21
CA ILE A 140 17.25 2.80 -4.97
C ILE A 140 17.35 1.27 -5.17
N ASP A 141 17.16 0.80 -6.39
CA ASP A 141 17.78 -0.47 -6.85
C ASP A 141 17.91 -0.57 -8.39
N GLU A 142 17.39 0.40 -9.16
CA GLU A 142 17.58 0.38 -10.63
C GLU A 142 19.01 0.75 -11.08
N GLU A 143 19.81 1.44 -10.26
CA GLU A 143 21.16 1.89 -10.65
C GLU A 143 22.31 0.93 -10.30
N VAL A 144 22.10 -0.13 -9.51
CA VAL A 144 23.20 -1.05 -9.11
C VAL A 144 23.33 -2.26 -10.04
N SER A 145 22.33 -2.52 -10.90
CA SER A 145 22.37 -3.64 -11.86
C SER A 145 23.05 -3.31 -13.21
N GLY A 146 23.73 -2.16 -13.28
CA GLY A 146 24.33 -1.61 -14.51
C GLY A 146 25.87 -1.65 -14.59
N VAL A 147 26.54 -2.64 -13.99
CA VAL A 147 27.99 -2.88 -14.19
C VAL A 147 28.30 -4.35 -14.45
#